data_AF-A0A562VBQ8-F1
#
_entry.id   AF-A0A562VBQ8-F1
#
_cell.length_a   1.000
_cell.length_b   1.000
_cell.length_c   1.000
_cell.angle_alpha   90.00
_cell.angle_beta   90.00
_cell.angle_gamma   90.00
#
_symmetry.space_group_name_H-M   'P 1'
#
loop_
_entity.id
_entity.type
_entity.pdbx_description
1 polymer ?
#
loop_
_entity_poly.entity_id
_entity_poly.type
_entity_poly.pdbx_seq_one_letter_code
_entity_poly.pdbx_strand_id
1 'polypeptide(L)'
;MHRDISHPRIRRPLAASATAALVLGLTLVAAPGTADAHGVTMMPGSRTYLCWVDGLTDTGQIIPDNPACADAVDTTGTTPLYNWFAVLDSFGGGRTVGYIPDGELCSGGNNGPFDFSAYDAPRDDWPLTHLTASDTIQVQHSNWAAHPGAFHMYITKDGYDPLQPLGWDDLEPFWSVTDPPQSGGPGGSHYYYWDVDLPDDKSGRHLIYTHWVRSDSQENFYSCADVVFDGGNGEVTGVGADVDATTAHAYTAQAVAALTGHAHHPGVTGSADAADTSTGPPWWTIAAALIAAGAAAVWWAGRTPRTRHE
;
A
#
# COMPACT_ATOMS: atom_id res chain seq x y z
N MET A 1 51.79 -56.35 -62.91
CA MET A 1 51.57 -54.88 -62.89
C MET A 1 50.07 -54.64 -62.80
N HIS A 2 49.53 -54.57 -61.59
CA HIS A 2 48.13 -54.22 -61.30
C HIS A 2 48.17 -53.14 -60.23
N ARG A 3 47.62 -51.97 -60.58
CA ARG A 3 47.52 -50.80 -59.71
C ARG A 3 46.20 -50.89 -58.97
N ASP A 4 46.25 -51.18 -57.68
CA ASP A 4 45.11 -50.96 -56.80
C ASP A 4 45.05 -49.48 -56.43
N ILE A 5 43.94 -48.83 -56.80
CA ILE A 5 43.56 -47.50 -56.36
C ILE A 5 42.57 -47.72 -55.23
N SER A 6 42.89 -47.27 -54.02
CA SER A 6 41.96 -47.29 -52.89
C SER A 6 41.99 -45.93 -52.18
N HIS A 7 40.79 -45.36 -52.05
CA HIS A 7 40.50 -43.97 -51.68
C HIS A 7 40.96 -43.55 -50.28
N PRO A 8 41.30 -42.26 -50.08
CA PRO A 8 41.67 -41.73 -48.78
C PRO A 8 40.48 -41.74 -47.82
N ARG A 9 40.64 -42.38 -46.65
CA ARG A 9 39.70 -42.30 -45.54
C ARG A 9 39.83 -40.94 -44.86
N ILE A 10 38.95 -40.01 -45.22
CA ILE A 10 38.74 -38.75 -44.51
C ILE A 10 38.16 -39.10 -43.13
N ARG A 11 39.00 -39.09 -42.09
CA ARG A 11 38.54 -39.14 -40.70
C ARG A 11 38.06 -37.74 -40.31
N ARG A 12 36.74 -37.57 -40.23
CA ARG A 12 36.10 -36.36 -39.68
C ARG A 12 36.62 -36.12 -38.25
N PRO A 13 37.04 -34.90 -37.89
CA PRO A 13 37.28 -34.59 -36.49
C PRO A 13 35.95 -34.66 -35.76
N LEU A 14 35.83 -35.56 -34.78
CA LEU A 14 34.77 -35.49 -33.78
C LEU A 14 34.98 -34.19 -33.03
N ALA A 15 34.19 -33.20 -33.43
CA ALA A 15 34.18 -31.87 -32.86
C ALA A 15 33.96 -31.94 -31.35
N ALA A 16 34.75 -31.11 -30.66
CA ALA A 16 34.53 -30.71 -29.29
C ALA A 16 33.05 -30.32 -29.09
N SER A 17 32.33 -31.08 -28.26
CA SER A 17 30.97 -30.75 -27.83
C SER A 17 30.67 -31.49 -26.52
N ALA A 18 31.47 -31.25 -25.49
CA ALA A 18 31.19 -31.70 -24.12
C ALA A 18 31.40 -30.58 -23.08
N THR A 19 31.30 -29.32 -23.51
CA THR A 19 31.34 -28.13 -22.65
C THR A 19 30.19 -27.16 -22.95
N ALA A 20 29.08 -27.66 -23.49
CA ALA A 20 27.86 -26.88 -23.72
C ALA A 20 26.68 -27.33 -22.83
N ALA A 21 26.87 -28.33 -21.96
CA ALA A 21 25.84 -28.81 -21.03
C ALA A 21 26.01 -28.26 -19.59
N LEU A 22 27.06 -27.47 -19.31
CA LEU A 22 27.33 -26.93 -17.97
C LEU A 22 27.10 -25.42 -17.82
N VAL A 23 26.56 -24.75 -18.84
CA VAL A 23 26.19 -23.31 -18.78
C VAL A 23 24.67 -23.10 -18.81
N LEU A 24 23.88 -24.18 -18.80
CA LEU A 24 22.43 -24.11 -18.56
C LEU A 24 22.07 -24.03 -17.07
N GLY A 25 23.04 -23.79 -16.19
CA GLY A 25 22.79 -23.23 -14.86
C GLY A 25 22.60 -21.72 -14.96
N LEU A 26 21.67 -21.27 -15.80
CA LEU A 26 21.27 -19.87 -15.82
C LEU A 26 20.50 -19.64 -14.53
N THR A 27 21.20 -19.08 -13.57
CA THR A 27 20.69 -18.49 -12.35
C THR A 27 19.38 -17.76 -12.63
N LEU A 28 18.24 -18.37 -12.28
CA LEU A 28 17.10 -17.59 -11.81
C LEU A 28 17.59 -16.94 -10.51
N VAL A 29 18.29 -15.81 -10.63
CA VAL A 29 18.17 -14.79 -9.60
C VAL A 29 16.71 -14.39 -9.70
N ALA A 30 15.87 -15.00 -8.88
CA ALA A 30 14.65 -14.32 -8.47
C ALA A 30 15.16 -12.98 -7.95
N ALA A 31 14.99 -11.90 -8.74
CA ALA A 31 15.06 -10.58 -8.17
C ALA A 31 14.15 -10.63 -6.94
N PRO A 32 14.60 -10.23 -5.73
CA PRO A 32 13.65 -10.08 -4.65
C PRO A 32 12.53 -9.21 -5.21
N GLY A 33 11.33 -9.79 -5.33
CA GLY A 33 10.15 -8.96 -5.52
C GLY A 33 10.23 -7.93 -4.40
N THR A 34 10.08 -6.65 -4.74
CA THR A 34 9.86 -5.63 -3.71
C THR A 34 8.70 -6.14 -2.88
N ALA A 35 9.01 -6.66 -1.69
CA ALA A 35 8.00 -6.95 -0.69
C ALA A 35 7.57 -5.57 -0.21
N ASP A 36 6.57 -5.08 -0.92
CA ASP A 36 5.94 -3.78 -0.76
C ASP A 36 5.22 -3.87 0.58
N ALA A 37 5.79 -3.22 1.59
CA ALA A 37 5.14 -3.11 2.88
C ALA A 37 3.90 -2.23 2.70
N HIS A 38 2.88 -2.40 3.55
CA HIS A 38 1.62 -1.71 3.34
C HIS A 38 0.86 -1.65 4.66
N GLY A 39 0.56 -0.43 5.09
CA GLY A 39 -0.19 -0.17 6.30
C GLY A 39 -0.32 1.33 6.57
N VAL A 40 -1.51 1.72 7.02
CA VAL A 40 -1.77 3.00 7.67
C VAL A 40 -2.62 2.74 8.91
N THR A 41 -2.75 3.74 9.79
CA THR A 41 -3.52 3.59 11.03
C THR A 41 -5.01 3.47 10.71
N MET A 42 -5.65 2.47 11.31
CA MET A 42 -7.08 2.17 11.20
C MET A 42 -7.85 2.68 12.43
N MET A 43 -7.21 2.68 13.61
CA MET A 43 -7.71 3.35 14.82
C MET A 43 -6.58 4.04 15.58
N PRO A 44 -6.68 5.36 15.85
CA PRO A 44 -7.62 6.29 15.21
C PRO A 44 -7.42 6.30 13.69
N GLY A 45 -8.50 6.33 12.92
CA GLY A 45 -8.45 6.11 11.48
C GLY A 45 -7.72 7.21 10.72
N SER A 46 -6.81 6.81 9.82
CA SER A 46 -6.11 7.76 8.94
C SER A 46 -7.01 8.35 7.86
N ARG A 47 -6.62 9.49 7.27
CA ARG A 47 -7.35 10.15 6.17
C ARG A 47 -7.64 9.18 5.02
N THR A 48 -6.63 8.48 4.51
CA THR A 48 -6.81 7.54 3.39
C THR A 48 -7.72 6.37 3.77
N TYR A 49 -7.56 5.83 4.99
CA TYR A 49 -8.42 4.74 5.47
C TYR A 49 -9.88 5.18 5.65
N LEU A 50 -10.12 6.30 6.35
CA LEU A 50 -11.48 6.78 6.61
C LEU A 50 -12.17 7.28 5.34
N CYS A 51 -11.46 7.91 4.40
CA CYS A 51 -12.03 8.25 3.10
C CYS A 51 -12.33 7.02 2.24
N TRP A 52 -11.57 5.94 2.39
CA TRP A 52 -11.90 4.67 1.76
C TRP A 52 -13.14 4.03 2.41
N VAL A 53 -13.27 4.06 3.75
CA VAL A 53 -14.46 3.61 4.47
C VAL A 53 -15.69 4.42 4.07
N ASP A 54 -15.55 5.74 3.98
CA ASP A 54 -16.60 6.68 3.58
C ASP A 54 -17.08 6.42 2.16
N GLY A 55 -16.15 6.24 1.21
CA GLY A 55 -16.50 6.16 -0.20
C GLY A 55 -16.77 4.76 -0.74
N LEU A 56 -16.39 3.69 -0.05
CA LEU A 56 -16.49 2.34 -0.62
C LEU A 56 -17.96 1.87 -0.68
N THR A 57 -18.47 1.72 -1.88
CA THR A 57 -19.82 1.20 -2.12
C THR A 57 -19.83 -0.34 -2.24
N ASP A 58 -21.02 -0.94 -2.16
CA ASP A 58 -21.22 -2.39 -2.33
C ASP A 58 -20.76 -2.93 -3.70
N THR A 59 -20.63 -2.06 -4.71
CA THR A 59 -20.13 -2.43 -6.05
C THR A 59 -18.61 -2.32 -6.17
N GLY A 60 -17.92 -1.91 -5.09
CA GLY A 60 -16.49 -1.66 -5.06
C GLY A 60 -16.07 -0.32 -5.68
N GLN A 61 -17.02 0.56 -5.99
CA GLN A 61 -16.71 1.93 -6.42
C GLN A 61 -16.34 2.79 -5.21
N ILE A 62 -15.54 3.83 -5.46
CA ILE A 62 -15.21 4.85 -4.48
C ILE A 62 -16.01 6.10 -4.82
N ILE A 63 -17.03 6.39 -4.00
CA ILE A 63 -17.94 7.53 -4.10
C ILE A 63 -18.08 8.12 -2.69
N PRO A 64 -17.15 9.01 -2.27
CA PRO A 64 -17.17 9.59 -0.92
C PRO A 64 -18.37 10.50 -0.68
N ASP A 65 -18.92 10.44 0.53
CA ASP A 65 -19.94 11.36 1.03
C ASP A 65 -19.29 12.57 1.74
N ASN A 66 -18.15 12.36 2.40
CA ASN A 66 -17.40 13.40 3.08
C ASN A 66 -16.83 14.43 2.07
N PRO A 67 -17.01 15.75 2.29
CA PRO A 67 -16.54 16.77 1.35
C PRO A 67 -15.02 16.81 1.13
N ALA A 68 -14.21 16.60 2.16
CA ALA A 68 -12.76 16.55 2.03
C ALA A 68 -12.31 15.29 1.26
N CYS A 69 -12.95 14.14 1.52
CA CYS A 69 -12.68 12.91 0.78
C CYS A 69 -13.12 13.01 -0.69
N ALA A 70 -14.26 13.62 -0.97
CA ALA A 70 -14.73 13.87 -2.33
C ALA A 70 -13.79 14.81 -3.09
N ASP A 71 -13.35 15.91 -2.47
CA ASP A 71 -12.37 16.85 -3.04
C ASP A 71 -11.02 16.16 -3.30
N ALA A 72 -10.59 15.26 -2.41
CA ALA A 72 -9.37 14.48 -2.61
C ALA A 72 -9.45 13.52 -3.81
N VAL A 73 -10.59 12.85 -3.99
CA VAL A 73 -10.87 12.00 -5.15
C VAL A 73 -10.98 12.82 -6.43
N ASP A 74 -11.59 14.01 -6.40
CA ASP A 74 -11.67 14.89 -7.55
C ASP A 74 -10.27 15.40 -7.98
N THR A 75 -9.36 15.57 -7.01
CA THR A 75 -7.99 16.06 -7.24
C THR A 75 -7.03 14.99 -7.74
N THR A 76 -7.02 13.81 -7.10
CA THR A 76 -6.02 12.75 -7.33
C THR A 76 -6.59 11.44 -7.88
N GLY A 77 -7.91 11.39 -8.12
CA GLY A 77 -8.61 10.20 -8.55
C GLY A 77 -8.86 9.21 -7.41
N THR A 78 -9.41 8.03 -7.76
CA THR A 78 -9.77 6.98 -6.79
C THR A 78 -8.63 6.01 -6.48
N THR A 79 -7.54 6.03 -7.27
CA THR A 79 -6.39 5.12 -7.09
C THR A 79 -5.79 5.17 -5.68
N PRO A 80 -5.61 6.35 -5.04
CA PRO A 80 -5.16 6.41 -3.65
C PRO A 80 -6.04 5.62 -2.68
N LEU A 81 -7.36 5.66 -2.84
CA LEU A 81 -8.28 4.95 -1.95
C LEU A 81 -8.34 3.45 -2.22
N TYR A 82 -8.10 2.99 -3.45
CA TYR A 82 -7.88 1.56 -3.69
C TYR A 82 -6.56 1.03 -3.10
N ASN A 83 -5.63 1.94 -2.81
CA ASN A 83 -4.31 1.65 -2.23
C ASN A 83 -4.12 2.43 -0.92
N TRP A 84 -5.18 2.56 -0.12
CA TRP A 84 -5.21 3.42 1.08
C TRP A 84 -4.09 3.13 2.09
N PHE A 85 -3.54 1.91 2.04
CA PHE A 85 -2.45 1.39 2.86
C PHE A 85 -1.04 1.70 2.31
N ALA A 86 -0.91 2.35 1.14
CA ALA A 86 0.34 2.47 0.39
C ALA A 86 0.98 3.86 0.43
N VAL A 87 0.72 4.64 1.48
CA VAL A 87 1.36 5.95 1.70
C VAL A 87 2.80 5.72 2.18
N LEU A 88 3.72 5.60 1.23
CA LEU A 88 5.08 5.10 1.48
C LEU A 88 6.17 5.90 0.81
N ASP A 89 7.39 5.77 1.32
CA ASP A 89 8.63 6.15 0.65
C ASP A 89 9.64 5.00 0.76
N SER A 90 9.96 4.36 -0.36
CA SER A 90 10.92 3.24 -0.41
C SER A 90 12.34 3.61 0.05
N PHE A 91 12.67 4.89 0.12
CA PHE A 91 13.96 5.38 0.57
C PHE A 91 13.90 6.12 1.91
N GLY A 92 12.76 6.25 2.57
CA GLY A 92 12.55 7.10 3.75
C GLY A 92 13.64 6.99 4.80
N GLY A 93 14.02 5.77 5.20
CA GLY A 93 15.16 5.48 6.05
C GLY A 93 15.10 6.10 7.45
N GLY A 94 13.89 6.33 7.97
CA GLY A 94 13.63 7.02 9.23
C GLY A 94 13.83 8.54 9.17
N ARG A 95 14.06 9.12 8.00
CA ARG A 95 14.28 10.56 7.83
C ARG A 95 12.96 11.32 7.94
N THR A 96 13.02 12.48 8.57
CA THR A 96 11.85 13.35 8.82
C THR A 96 12.18 14.78 8.39
N VAL A 97 12.59 15.64 9.33
CA VAL A 97 12.91 17.06 9.13
C VAL A 97 14.01 17.24 8.10
N GLY A 98 13.77 18.13 7.13
CA GLY A 98 14.70 18.42 6.03
C GLY A 98 14.73 17.34 4.95
N TYR A 99 13.87 16.31 5.04
CA TYR A 99 13.69 15.30 4.01
C TYR A 99 12.26 15.27 3.48
N ILE A 100 11.27 15.04 4.35
CA ILE A 100 9.86 15.23 4.01
C ILE A 100 9.54 16.73 4.17
N PRO A 101 9.12 17.43 3.11
CA PRO A 101 8.79 18.85 3.20
C PRO A 101 7.60 19.11 4.14
N ASP A 102 7.60 20.27 4.80
CA ASP A 102 6.41 20.75 5.50
C ASP A 102 5.25 20.91 4.51
N GLY A 103 4.04 20.56 4.94
CA GLY A 103 2.85 20.51 4.09
C GLY A 103 2.73 19.24 3.25
N GLU A 104 3.67 18.29 3.34
CA GLU A 104 3.63 17.02 2.58
C GLU A 104 3.74 15.79 3.51
N LEU A 105 3.44 15.94 4.80
CA LEU A 105 3.62 14.85 5.77
C LEU A 105 2.61 13.71 5.54
N CYS A 106 1.38 14.02 5.14
CA CYS A 106 0.29 13.04 5.01
C CYS A 106 0.35 12.25 3.70
N SER A 107 1.08 12.75 2.69
CA SER A 107 1.42 12.02 1.46
C SER A 107 2.76 11.29 1.50
N GLY A 108 3.53 11.42 2.59
CA GLY A 108 4.89 10.87 2.66
C GLY A 108 5.90 11.63 1.77
N GLY A 109 5.71 12.94 1.61
CA GLY A 109 6.55 13.79 0.76
C GLY A 109 6.31 13.56 -0.73
N ASN A 110 5.15 13.02 -1.11
CA ASN A 110 4.83 12.63 -2.49
C ASN A 110 5.85 11.68 -3.15
N ASN A 111 6.58 10.90 -2.34
CA ASN A 111 7.68 10.03 -2.81
C ASN A 111 7.22 8.63 -3.22
N GLY A 112 5.96 8.28 -2.92
CA GLY A 112 5.39 6.97 -3.16
C GLY A 112 4.98 6.71 -4.61
N PRO A 113 4.52 5.47 -4.91
CA PRO A 113 4.10 5.07 -6.25
C PRO A 113 2.72 5.62 -6.66
N PHE A 114 1.94 6.16 -5.72
CA PHE A 114 0.62 6.73 -5.95
C PHE A 114 0.58 8.19 -5.50
N ASP A 115 -0.30 8.98 -6.13
CA ASP A 115 -0.45 10.40 -5.83
C ASP A 115 -1.38 10.62 -4.63
N PHE A 116 -0.79 10.76 -3.44
CA PHE A 116 -1.51 11.08 -2.21
C PHE A 116 -1.53 12.58 -1.89
N SER A 117 -1.13 13.46 -2.83
CA SER A 117 -0.96 14.89 -2.56
C SER A 117 -2.22 15.59 -2.04
N ALA A 118 -3.41 15.13 -2.44
CA ALA A 118 -4.66 15.72 -1.97
C ALA A 118 -4.96 15.43 -0.48
N TYR A 119 -4.32 14.43 0.12
CA TYR A 119 -4.49 14.11 1.55
C TYR A 119 -3.67 15.03 2.45
N ASP A 120 -2.84 15.91 1.88
CA ASP A 120 -2.16 17.00 2.60
C ASP A 120 -3.03 18.26 2.75
N ALA A 121 -4.22 18.31 2.14
CA ALA A 121 -5.02 19.53 2.10
C ALA A 121 -5.38 20.05 3.52
N PRO A 122 -5.12 21.33 3.81
CA PRO A 122 -5.42 21.93 5.11
C PRO A 122 -6.92 22.26 5.20
N ARG A 123 -7.67 21.36 5.84
CA ARG A 123 -9.13 21.41 5.97
C ARG A 123 -9.57 20.95 7.35
N ASP A 124 -10.71 21.46 7.82
CA ASP A 124 -11.31 21.13 9.11
C ASP A 124 -12.52 20.18 9.01
N ASP A 125 -12.81 19.69 7.80
CA ASP A 125 -13.94 18.81 7.47
C ASP A 125 -13.52 17.39 7.03
N TRP A 126 -12.27 16.99 7.31
CA TRP A 126 -11.85 15.58 7.24
C TRP A 126 -12.64 14.70 8.25
N PRO A 127 -12.82 13.40 7.95
CA PRO A 127 -13.33 12.43 8.93
C PRO A 127 -12.57 12.48 10.24
N LEU A 128 -13.27 12.35 11.37
CA LEU A 128 -12.75 12.70 12.69
C LEU A 128 -12.99 11.58 13.69
N THR A 129 -11.95 11.18 14.43
CA THR A 129 -12.10 10.27 15.58
C THR A 129 -12.21 11.06 16.89
N HIS A 130 -13.22 10.79 17.70
CA HIS A 130 -13.48 11.45 18.98
C HIS A 130 -12.76 10.72 20.12
N LEU A 131 -11.99 11.46 20.92
CA LEU A 131 -11.10 10.92 21.94
C LEU A 131 -11.24 11.70 23.27
N THR A 132 -10.70 11.09 24.32
CA THR A 132 -10.58 11.68 25.65
C THR A 132 -9.11 11.79 26.02
N ALA A 133 -8.67 12.96 26.47
CA ALA A 133 -7.30 13.16 26.92
C ALA A 133 -7.04 12.35 28.19
N SER A 134 -5.80 11.90 28.40
CA SER A 134 -5.40 10.97 29.48
C SER A 134 -6.00 9.55 29.41
N ASP A 135 -6.90 9.25 28.48
CA ASP A 135 -7.41 7.88 28.32
C ASP A 135 -6.42 7.01 27.56
N THR A 136 -6.52 5.70 27.80
CA THR A 136 -5.79 4.69 27.02
C THR A 136 -6.67 4.23 25.85
N ILE A 137 -6.12 4.27 24.64
CA ILE A 137 -6.75 3.71 23.45
C ILE A 137 -5.96 2.53 22.92
N GLN A 138 -6.64 1.58 22.29
CA GLN A 138 -5.97 0.56 21.49
C GLN A 138 -5.80 1.06 20.07
N VAL A 139 -4.55 1.37 19.72
CA VAL A 139 -4.20 1.69 18.33
C VAL A 139 -4.25 0.43 17.50
N GLN A 140 -4.82 0.55 16.30
CA GLN A 140 -4.81 -0.50 15.28
C GLN A 140 -4.20 0.05 14.01
N HIS A 141 -3.16 -0.61 13.51
CA HIS A 141 -2.46 -0.20 12.29
C HIS A 141 -2.49 -1.35 11.29
N SER A 142 -2.94 -1.10 10.06
CA SER A 142 -3.11 -2.16 9.06
C SER A 142 -1.82 -2.93 8.84
N ASN A 143 -1.92 -4.26 8.78
CA ASN A 143 -0.81 -5.15 8.43
C ASN A 143 -1.00 -5.75 7.03
N TRP A 144 -1.57 -4.98 6.09
CA TRP A 144 -1.87 -5.43 4.72
C TRP A 144 -0.71 -6.22 4.11
N ALA A 145 0.51 -5.70 4.28
CA ALA A 145 1.74 -6.48 4.19
C ALA A 145 2.58 -6.26 5.46
N ALA A 146 2.74 -7.31 6.25
CA ALA A 146 3.43 -7.24 7.53
C ALA A 146 4.96 -7.23 7.40
N HIS A 147 5.62 -6.30 8.10
CA HIS A 147 7.07 -6.18 8.20
C HIS A 147 7.52 -5.89 9.63
N PRO A 148 8.79 -6.17 9.99
CA PRO A 148 9.35 -5.76 11.27
C PRO A 148 9.70 -4.26 11.24
N GLY A 149 9.62 -3.59 12.38
CA GLY A 149 9.92 -2.16 12.47
C GLY A 149 9.36 -1.48 13.71
N ALA A 150 9.58 -0.17 13.77
CA ALA A 150 9.09 0.70 14.83
C ALA A 150 8.01 1.64 14.30
N PHE A 151 6.96 1.83 15.07
CA PHE A 151 5.91 2.82 14.85
C PHE A 151 6.17 4.00 15.78
N HIS A 152 6.52 5.15 15.21
CA HIS A 152 6.71 6.40 15.95
C HIS A 152 5.45 7.25 15.81
N MET A 153 4.85 7.63 16.93
CA MET A 153 3.63 8.42 16.95
C MET A 153 3.89 9.82 17.49
N TYR A 154 3.34 10.78 16.76
CA TYR A 154 3.41 12.20 17.04
C TYR A 154 2.00 12.77 17.07
N ILE A 155 1.83 13.84 17.80
CA ILE A 155 0.58 14.59 17.86
C ILE A 155 0.89 16.07 17.63
N THR A 156 -0.04 16.78 17.02
CA THR A 156 0.06 18.24 16.92
C THR A 156 0.08 18.92 18.30
N LYS A 157 0.91 19.95 18.45
CA LYS A 157 0.98 20.82 19.62
C LYS A 157 -0.31 21.62 19.79
N ASP A 158 -0.49 22.19 20.98
CA ASP A 158 -1.62 23.06 21.26
C ASP A 158 -1.59 24.32 20.40
N GLY A 159 -2.77 24.78 19.99
CA GLY A 159 -2.91 25.89 19.05
C GLY A 159 -2.79 25.49 17.57
N TYR A 160 -2.72 24.19 17.27
CA TYR A 160 -2.86 23.66 15.91
C TYR A 160 -4.12 24.20 15.20
N ASP A 161 -3.93 24.67 13.97
CA ASP A 161 -5.00 25.11 13.07
C ASP A 161 -5.06 24.14 11.88
N PRO A 162 -6.11 23.33 11.73
CA PRO A 162 -6.23 22.39 10.62
C PRO A 162 -6.37 23.07 9.24
N LEU A 163 -6.59 24.40 9.22
CA LEU A 163 -6.62 25.21 8.00
C LEU A 163 -5.22 25.73 7.59
N GLN A 164 -4.15 25.34 8.30
CA GLN A 164 -2.77 25.54 7.89
C GLN A 164 -2.13 24.22 7.44
N PRO A 165 -1.21 24.24 6.46
CA PRO A 165 -0.43 23.06 6.10
C PRO A 165 0.36 22.53 7.30
N LEU A 166 0.25 21.22 7.57
CA LEU A 166 0.96 20.58 8.68
C LEU A 166 2.47 20.56 8.42
N GLY A 167 3.28 21.09 9.33
CA GLY A 167 4.73 21.00 9.33
C GLY A 167 5.29 20.16 10.47
N TRP A 168 6.59 19.85 10.42
CA TRP A 168 7.27 19.09 11.47
C TRP A 168 7.33 19.83 12.80
N ASP A 169 7.45 21.16 12.77
CA ASP A 169 7.48 21.99 13.97
C ASP A 169 6.10 22.10 14.66
N ASP A 170 5.03 21.63 14.02
CA ASP A 170 3.70 21.51 14.64
C ASP A 170 3.55 20.24 15.48
N LEU A 171 4.46 19.26 15.32
CA LEU A 171 4.36 17.95 15.94
C LEU A 171 5.23 17.80 17.20
N GLU A 172 4.77 16.96 18.13
CA GLU A 172 5.54 16.47 19.26
C GLU A 172 5.39 14.94 19.42
N PRO A 173 6.47 14.21 19.73
CA PRO A 173 6.39 12.76 19.92
C PRO A 173 5.69 12.44 21.24
N PHE A 174 4.83 11.42 21.25
CA PHE A 174 4.17 10.96 22.48
C PHE A 174 4.20 9.45 22.68
N TRP A 175 4.43 8.66 21.62
CA TRP A 175 4.51 7.21 21.74
C TRP A 175 5.47 6.57 20.73
N SER A 176 5.99 5.39 21.07
CA SER A 176 6.70 4.53 20.14
C SER A 176 6.55 3.06 20.54
N VAL A 177 6.39 2.18 19.55
CA VAL A 177 6.38 0.72 19.77
C VAL A 177 7.19 0.03 18.67
N THR A 178 7.85 -1.07 19.01
CA THR A 178 8.63 -1.88 18.07
C THR A 178 8.05 -3.29 18.02
N ASP A 179 7.84 -3.79 16.81
CA ASP A 179 7.31 -5.13 16.53
C ASP A 179 6.08 -5.51 17.40
N PRO A 180 5.00 -4.68 17.42
CA PRO A 180 3.79 -4.99 18.18
C PRO A 180 3.14 -6.30 17.71
N PRO A 181 2.31 -6.93 18.55
CA PRO A 181 1.54 -8.11 18.16
C PRO A 181 0.56 -7.79 17.01
N GLN A 182 0.12 -8.84 16.32
CA GLN A 182 -0.79 -8.75 15.17
C GLN A 182 -2.05 -9.59 15.40
N SER A 183 -3.16 -9.11 14.85
CA SER A 183 -4.41 -9.85 14.69
C SER A 183 -4.47 -10.42 13.28
N GLY A 184 -4.59 -11.74 13.14
CA GLY A 184 -4.65 -12.43 11.84
C GLY A 184 -3.33 -12.37 11.04
N GLY A 185 -3.41 -12.78 9.77
CA GLY A 185 -2.25 -12.80 8.85
C GLY A 185 -2.25 -11.59 7.89
N PRO A 186 -1.22 -11.44 7.04
CA PRO A 186 -1.20 -10.40 6.00
C PRO A 186 -2.35 -10.56 4.99
N GLY A 187 -2.81 -9.43 4.45
CA GLY A 187 -3.94 -9.33 3.52
C GLY A 187 -5.30 -9.24 4.22
N GLY A 188 -6.21 -8.40 3.71
CA GLY A 188 -7.53 -8.18 4.33
C GLY A 188 -7.53 -7.10 5.41
N SER A 189 -8.50 -7.13 6.34
CA SER A 189 -8.69 -6.11 7.40
C SER A 189 -8.00 -6.49 8.72
N HIS A 190 -6.79 -7.05 8.63
CA HIS A 190 -5.95 -7.41 9.77
C HIS A 190 -5.07 -6.23 10.20
N TYR A 191 -4.49 -6.30 11.40
CA TYR A 191 -3.76 -5.17 11.97
C TYR A 191 -2.75 -5.56 13.05
N TYR A 192 -1.72 -4.74 13.20
CA TYR A 192 -0.96 -4.59 14.43
C TYR A 192 -1.80 -3.89 15.49
N TYR A 193 -1.61 -4.22 16.76
CA TYR A 193 -2.29 -3.53 17.85
C TYR A 193 -1.40 -3.31 19.07
N TRP A 194 -1.63 -2.20 19.76
CA TRP A 194 -1.00 -1.86 21.03
C TRP A 194 -1.83 -0.79 21.75
N ASP A 195 -1.72 -0.77 23.08
CA ASP A 195 -2.37 0.25 23.88
C ASP A 195 -1.46 1.48 23.99
N VAL A 196 -2.05 2.68 23.91
CA VAL A 196 -1.37 3.97 23.99
C VAL A 196 -2.10 4.87 24.97
N ASP A 197 -1.37 5.45 25.91
CA ASP A 197 -1.87 6.51 26.78
C ASP A 197 -1.84 7.84 26.01
N LEU A 198 -3.01 8.47 25.84
CA LEU A 198 -3.11 9.77 25.19
C LEU A 198 -2.58 10.88 26.11
N PRO A 199 -1.95 11.94 25.55
CA PRO A 199 -1.46 13.07 26.35
C PRO A 199 -2.59 13.70 27.18
N ASP A 200 -2.25 14.20 28.37
CA ASP A 200 -3.21 14.67 29.37
C ASP A 200 -3.70 16.11 29.14
N ASP A 201 -3.01 16.87 28.28
CA ASP A 201 -3.21 18.30 28.05
C ASP A 201 -3.89 18.65 26.71
N LYS A 202 -4.40 17.66 25.97
CA LYS A 202 -5.04 17.88 24.66
C LYS A 202 -6.52 18.26 24.78
N SER A 203 -6.96 19.20 23.94
CA SER A 203 -8.37 19.59 23.84
C SER A 203 -8.69 20.10 22.44
N GLY A 204 -9.90 19.82 21.95
CA GLY A 204 -10.30 20.23 20.60
C GLY A 204 -9.59 19.43 19.51
N ARG A 205 -9.53 19.98 18.29
CA ARG A 205 -9.03 19.28 17.11
C ARG A 205 -7.51 19.18 17.12
N HIS A 206 -7.01 17.99 16.79
CA HIS A 206 -5.61 17.67 16.64
C HIS A 206 -5.43 16.66 15.50
N LEU A 207 -4.17 16.40 15.15
CA LEU A 207 -3.81 15.34 14.21
C LEU A 207 -2.77 14.43 14.86
N ILE A 208 -2.99 13.12 14.75
CA ILE A 208 -2.02 12.09 15.13
C ILE A 208 -1.30 11.60 13.88
N TYR A 209 0.02 11.73 13.87
CA TYR A 209 0.89 11.31 12.80
C TYR A 209 1.64 10.04 13.22
N THR A 210 1.51 8.97 12.44
CA THR A 210 2.22 7.70 12.65
C THR A 210 3.22 7.49 11.53
N HIS A 211 4.49 7.30 11.91
CA HIS A 211 5.60 7.01 11.02
C HIS A 211 6.11 5.60 11.31
N TRP A 212 5.86 4.67 10.39
CA TRP A 212 6.35 3.29 10.48
C TRP A 212 7.69 3.17 9.77
N VAL A 213 8.74 2.90 10.55
CA VAL A 213 10.11 2.71 10.08
C VAL A 213 10.44 1.23 10.10
N ARG A 214 10.56 0.63 8.91
CA ARG A 214 10.97 -0.77 8.78
C ARG A 214 12.39 -0.98 9.28
N SER A 215 12.64 -2.14 9.87
CA SER A 215 13.98 -2.55 10.31
C SER A 215 14.73 -3.42 9.31
N ASP A 216 14.04 -3.87 8.25
CA ASP A 216 14.55 -4.76 7.20
C ASP A 216 14.71 -4.07 5.81
N SER A 217 14.37 -2.78 5.72
CA SER A 217 14.39 -1.97 4.49
C SER A 217 14.56 -0.48 4.82
N GLN A 218 14.88 0.33 3.81
CA GLN A 218 14.78 1.80 3.89
C GLN A 218 13.34 2.29 3.77
N GLU A 219 12.40 1.44 3.38
CA GLU A 219 11.02 1.83 3.15
C GLU A 219 10.30 2.22 4.44
N ASN A 220 9.54 3.31 4.40
CA ASN A 220 8.73 3.82 5.51
C ASN A 220 7.28 4.08 5.08
N PHE A 221 6.37 4.13 6.05
CA PHE A 221 4.96 4.45 5.86
C PHE A 221 4.53 5.61 6.73
N TYR A 222 3.57 6.37 6.22
CA TYR A 222 3.13 7.62 6.80
C TYR A 222 1.61 7.63 6.92
N SER A 223 1.09 8.07 8.05
CA SER A 223 -0.34 8.01 8.34
C SER A 223 -0.75 9.22 9.18
N CYS A 224 -1.67 10.04 8.66
CA CYS A 224 -2.30 11.14 9.36
C CYS A 224 -3.73 10.78 9.76
N ALA A 225 -4.06 10.87 11.04
CA ALA A 225 -5.41 10.67 11.57
C ALA A 225 -5.90 11.97 12.25
N ASP A 226 -6.99 12.54 11.73
CA ASP A 226 -7.63 13.70 12.34
C ASP A 226 -8.45 13.24 13.56
N VAL A 227 -8.24 13.91 14.70
CA VAL A 227 -8.89 13.56 15.97
C VAL A 227 -9.43 14.80 16.67
N VAL A 228 -10.35 14.60 17.62
CA VAL A 228 -10.82 15.65 18.50
C VAL A 228 -10.87 15.16 19.94
N PHE A 229 -10.32 15.96 20.85
CA PHE A 229 -10.35 15.71 22.28
C PHE A 229 -11.53 16.45 22.90
N ASP A 230 -12.69 15.79 22.92
CA ASP A 230 -13.98 16.33 23.35
C ASP A 230 -14.73 15.42 24.34
N GLY A 231 -14.10 14.33 24.80
CA GLY A 231 -14.69 13.37 25.72
C GLY A 231 -15.23 12.10 25.04
N GLY A 232 -14.91 11.88 23.77
CA GLY A 232 -15.24 10.66 23.04
C GLY A 232 -14.35 9.45 23.39
N ASN A 233 -14.72 8.29 22.88
CA ASN A 233 -14.15 6.98 23.19
C ASN A 233 -13.81 6.18 21.91
N GLY A 234 -13.53 6.88 20.81
CA GLY A 234 -13.18 6.31 19.51
C GLY A 234 -14.28 6.43 18.46
N GLU A 235 -15.40 7.11 18.73
CA GLU A 235 -16.45 7.31 17.74
C GLU A 235 -15.91 8.06 16.51
N VAL A 236 -16.41 7.74 15.32
CA VAL A 236 -16.00 8.40 14.07
C VAL A 236 -17.16 9.23 13.53
N THR A 237 -16.89 10.49 13.19
CA THR A 237 -17.85 11.37 12.51
C THR A 237 -17.27 11.89 11.19
N GLY A 238 -18.15 12.49 10.38
CA GLY A 238 -17.75 13.01 9.07
C GLY A 238 -17.56 11.91 8.03
N VAL A 239 -18.19 10.74 8.20
CA VAL A 239 -18.32 9.71 7.17
C VAL A 239 -19.82 9.48 6.89
N GLY A 240 -20.18 9.10 5.65
CA GLY A 240 -21.54 9.11 5.08
C GLY A 240 -22.62 8.31 5.82
N ALA A 241 -22.20 7.43 6.74
CA ALA A 241 -23.05 6.89 7.78
C ALA A 241 -22.37 7.15 9.13
N ASP A 242 -23.10 7.64 10.15
CA ASP A 242 -22.57 7.67 11.52
C ASP A 242 -22.19 6.23 11.92
N VAL A 243 -20.90 5.92 11.92
CA VAL A 243 -20.37 4.60 12.28
C VAL A 243 -19.57 4.72 13.55
N ASP A 244 -19.86 3.86 14.53
CA ASP A 244 -18.91 3.65 15.64
C ASP A 244 -17.61 3.04 15.08
N ALA A 245 -16.46 3.25 15.72
CA ALA A 245 -15.18 2.67 15.32
C ALA A 245 -15.27 1.15 15.10
N THR A 246 -15.97 0.46 16.00
CA THR A 246 -16.25 -0.98 15.87
C THR A 246 -17.02 -1.34 14.60
N THR A 247 -17.84 -0.42 14.11
CA THR A 247 -18.64 -0.54 12.88
C THR A 247 -17.85 -0.11 11.66
N ALA A 248 -17.01 0.93 11.73
CA ALA A 248 -16.03 1.25 10.69
C ALA A 248 -15.15 0.03 10.37
N HIS A 249 -14.69 -0.69 11.40
CA HIS A 249 -14.02 -1.99 11.27
C HIS A 249 -14.88 -3.10 10.65
N ALA A 250 -16.18 -3.14 10.95
CA ALA A 250 -17.09 -4.15 10.38
C ALA A 250 -17.37 -3.90 8.89
N TYR A 251 -17.46 -2.63 8.46
CA TYR A 251 -17.58 -2.25 7.05
C TYR A 251 -16.38 -2.74 6.23
N THR A 252 -15.16 -2.68 6.77
CA THR A 252 -13.96 -3.16 6.05
C THR A 252 -13.96 -4.67 5.88
N ALA A 253 -14.39 -5.42 6.90
CA ALA A 253 -14.48 -6.88 6.83
C ALA A 253 -15.55 -7.34 5.81
N GLN A 254 -16.69 -6.65 5.75
CA GLN A 254 -17.78 -6.97 4.82
C GLN A 254 -17.50 -6.53 3.39
N ALA A 255 -16.90 -5.35 3.18
CA ALA A 255 -16.60 -4.85 1.84
C ALA A 255 -15.44 -5.62 1.19
N VAL A 256 -14.40 -6.01 1.96
CA VAL A 256 -13.36 -6.93 1.47
C VAL A 256 -13.94 -8.32 1.19
N ALA A 257 -14.86 -8.82 2.02
CA ALA A 257 -15.59 -10.06 1.74
C ALA A 257 -16.47 -9.96 0.49
N ALA A 258 -17.06 -8.79 0.19
CA ALA A 258 -17.83 -8.56 -1.02
C ALA A 258 -16.94 -8.46 -2.27
N LEU A 259 -15.83 -7.73 -2.22
CA LEU A 259 -14.84 -7.67 -3.32
C LEU A 259 -14.20 -9.03 -3.62
N THR A 260 -13.93 -9.84 -2.58
CA THR A 260 -13.44 -11.22 -2.75
C THR A 260 -14.56 -12.20 -3.12
N GLY A 261 -15.79 -11.95 -2.69
CA GLY A 261 -16.98 -12.75 -2.99
C GLY A 261 -17.50 -12.58 -4.41
N HIS A 262 -17.29 -11.43 -5.06
CA HIS A 262 -17.58 -11.26 -6.49
C HIS A 262 -16.63 -12.08 -7.40
N ALA A 263 -15.58 -12.69 -6.84
CA ALA A 263 -14.78 -13.70 -7.52
C ALA A 263 -15.33 -15.15 -7.35
N HIS A 264 -16.41 -15.35 -6.60
CA HIS A 264 -17.08 -16.64 -6.43
C HIS A 264 -18.60 -16.47 -6.59
N HIS A 265 -19.10 -16.66 -7.80
CA HIS A 265 -20.51 -16.95 -8.01
C HIS A 265 -20.90 -18.17 -7.14
N PRO A 266 -21.90 -18.06 -6.24
CA PRO A 266 -22.45 -19.23 -5.59
C PRO A 266 -23.21 -20.03 -6.63
N GLY A 267 -22.71 -21.24 -6.91
CA GLY A 267 -23.36 -22.20 -7.79
C GLY A 267 -24.78 -22.48 -7.30
N VAL A 268 -25.77 -22.05 -8.09
CA VAL A 268 -27.16 -22.48 -7.91
C VAL A 268 -27.22 -23.96 -8.27
N THR A 269 -27.55 -24.79 -7.29
CA THR A 269 -27.90 -26.19 -7.51
C THR A 269 -29.19 -26.28 -8.31
N GLY A 270 -29.08 -26.55 -9.60
CA GLY A 270 -30.20 -26.82 -10.49
C GLY A 270 -29.71 -27.62 -11.70
N SER A 271 -30.16 -28.86 -11.81
CA SER A 271 -29.75 -29.85 -12.80
C SER A 271 -29.97 -29.45 -14.26
N ALA A 272 -29.07 -29.98 -15.11
CA ALA A 272 -29.19 -30.31 -16.53
C ALA A 272 -28.46 -29.42 -17.55
N ASP A 273 -27.37 -30.00 -18.10
CA ASP A 273 -26.86 -29.93 -19.47
C ASP A 273 -26.83 -28.58 -20.21
N ALA A 274 -25.66 -27.93 -20.21
CA ALA A 274 -25.06 -27.34 -21.40
C ALA A 274 -23.56 -27.12 -21.18
N ALA A 275 -22.74 -27.64 -22.08
CA ALA A 275 -21.30 -27.37 -22.12
C ALA A 275 -21.06 -25.90 -22.48
N ASP A 276 -20.35 -25.17 -21.61
CA ASP A 276 -19.72 -23.90 -21.98
C ASP A 276 -18.22 -23.96 -21.66
N THR A 277 -17.43 -23.89 -22.71
CA THR A 277 -15.98 -23.83 -22.70
C THR A 277 -15.55 -22.37 -22.72
N SER A 278 -15.33 -21.75 -21.56
CA SER A 278 -14.55 -20.50 -21.48
C SER A 278 -14.00 -20.23 -20.07
N THR A 279 -13.00 -20.99 -19.64
CA THR A 279 -12.16 -20.59 -18.50
C THR A 279 -11.03 -19.67 -18.97
N GLY A 280 -11.33 -18.38 -19.08
CA GLY A 280 -10.30 -17.34 -19.07
C GLY A 280 -9.70 -17.22 -17.65
N PRO A 281 -8.40 -16.90 -17.51
CA PRO A 281 -7.80 -16.75 -16.20
C PRO A 281 -8.31 -15.47 -15.52
N PRO A 282 -8.42 -15.44 -14.18
CA PRO A 282 -8.99 -14.32 -13.45
C PRO A 282 -8.15 -13.04 -13.60
N TRP A 283 -8.77 -11.87 -13.52
CA TRP A 283 -8.19 -10.56 -13.87
C TRP A 283 -6.86 -10.21 -13.17
N TRP A 284 -6.59 -10.76 -11.98
CA TRP A 284 -5.29 -10.61 -11.29
C TRP A 284 -4.12 -11.28 -12.04
N THR A 285 -4.38 -12.29 -12.87
CA THR A 285 -3.38 -12.89 -13.78
C THR A 285 -3.06 -11.98 -14.97
N ILE A 286 -3.99 -11.11 -15.39
CA ILE A 286 -3.81 -10.16 -16.48
C ILE A 286 -3.01 -8.94 -15.99
N ALA A 287 -3.22 -8.51 -14.74
CA ALA A 287 -2.41 -7.48 -14.09
C ALA A 287 -0.93 -7.90 -13.97
N ALA A 288 -0.67 -9.16 -13.59
CA ALA A 288 0.69 -9.72 -13.57
C ALA A 288 1.32 -9.81 -14.99
N ALA A 289 0.52 -10.08 -16.03
CA ALA A 289 0.98 -10.18 -17.41
C ALA A 289 1.28 -8.82 -18.06
N LEU A 290 0.55 -7.76 -17.71
CA LEU A 290 0.77 -6.41 -18.23
C LEU A 290 2.05 -5.76 -17.65
N ILE A 291 2.42 -6.09 -16.41
CA ILE A 291 3.68 -5.66 -15.80
C ILE A 291 4.89 -6.36 -16.46
N ALA A 292 4.75 -7.64 -16.85
CA ALA A 292 5.79 -8.37 -17.57
C ALA A 292 6.02 -7.84 -19.01
N ALA A 293 4.97 -7.36 -19.68
CA ALA A 293 5.07 -6.82 -21.05
C ALA A 293 5.74 -5.43 -21.08
N GLY A 294 5.53 -4.60 -20.06
CA GLY A 294 6.18 -3.29 -19.94
C GLY A 294 7.70 -3.37 -19.80
N ALA A 295 8.21 -4.36 -19.07
CA ALA A 295 9.65 -4.59 -18.91
C ALA A 295 10.34 -5.08 -20.20
N ALA A 296 9.62 -5.75 -21.11
CA ALA A 296 10.15 -6.20 -22.38
C ALA A 296 10.23 -5.07 -23.44
N ALA A 297 9.34 -4.08 -23.38
CA ALA A 297 9.29 -2.98 -24.35
C ALA A 297 10.49 -2.01 -24.22
N VAL A 298 11.00 -1.80 -23.01
CA VAL A 298 12.17 -0.93 -22.75
C VAL A 298 13.47 -1.52 -23.31
N TRP A 299 13.56 -2.85 -23.47
CA TRP A 299 14.75 -3.51 -23.99
C TRP A 299 14.87 -3.52 -25.53
N TRP A 300 13.79 -3.21 -26.26
CA TRP A 300 13.78 -3.23 -27.73
C TRP A 300 13.93 -1.85 -28.40
N ALA A 301 13.98 -0.76 -27.63
CA ALA A 301 14.21 0.59 -28.17
C ALA A 301 15.71 0.99 -28.25
N GLY A 302 16.62 0.17 -27.71
CA GLY A 302 18.04 0.52 -27.54
C GLY A 302 19.03 0.05 -28.63
N ARG A 303 18.58 -0.49 -29.77
CA ARG A 303 19.49 -0.97 -30.84
C ARG A 303 19.15 -0.38 -32.21
N THR A 304 19.57 0.86 -32.46
CA THR A 304 19.81 1.34 -33.82
C THR A 304 21.28 1.09 -34.20
N PRO A 305 21.58 0.39 -35.32
CA PRO A 305 22.95 0.22 -35.77
C PRO A 305 23.47 1.52 -36.39
N ARG A 306 24.61 2.00 -35.88
CA ARG A 306 25.43 3.06 -36.46
C ARG A 306 26.02 2.55 -37.78
N THR A 307 25.61 3.10 -38.92
CA THR A 307 26.29 2.87 -40.21
C THR A 307 27.64 3.60 -40.20
N ARG A 308 28.73 2.88 -40.49
CA ARG A 308 30.02 3.49 -40.85
C ARG A 308 29.95 3.90 -42.32
N HIS A 309 30.22 5.17 -42.60
CA HIS A 309 30.63 5.61 -43.92
C HIS A 309 32.12 5.29 -44.11
N GLU A 310 32.42 4.57 -45.18
CA GLU A 310 33.58 4.85 -46.03
C GLU A 310 33.22 6.00 -46.98
#